data_AF-A0A359MYY6-F1
#
_entry.id   AF-A0A359MYY6-F1
#
_cell.length_a   1.000
_cell.length_b   1.000
_cell.length_c   1.000
_cell.angle_alpha   90.00
_cell.angle_beta   90.00
_cell.angle_gamma   90.00
#
_symmetry.space_group_name_H-M   'P 1'
#
loop_
_entity.id
_entity.type
_entity.pdbx_description
1 polymer ?
#
loop_
_entity_poly.entity_id
_entity_poly.type
_entity_poly.pdbx_seq_one_letter_code
_entity_poly.pdbx_strand_id
1 'polypeptide(L)'
;NPSFELNSALLSRCQVVVFDKLSDVAVTALVERSGVIMSDELKQFVVMIADGDGRAALNTVELLHRSYGDLTTLTRDQAKAAIEKVALRYDKAGEEHYNI
;
A
#
# COMPACT_ATOMS: atom_id res chain seq x y z
N ASN A 1 6.10 -19.35 5.46
CA ASN A 1 5.40 -19.86 6.66
C ASN A 1 6.47 -20.05 7.74
N PRO A 2 6.35 -19.40 8.92
CA PRO A 2 7.39 -19.36 9.95
C PRO A 2 7.91 -20.74 10.37
N SER A 3 7.09 -21.79 10.26
CA SER A 3 7.49 -23.16 10.61
C SER A 3 8.59 -23.76 9.73
N PHE A 4 8.86 -23.20 8.55
CA PHE A 4 9.90 -23.68 7.63
C PHE A 4 11.26 -23.00 7.83
N GLU A 5 11.29 -21.84 8.48
CA GLU A 5 12.50 -21.01 8.61
C GLU A 5 12.94 -20.83 10.08
N LEU A 6 12.08 -21.14 11.04
CA LEU A 6 12.37 -21.04 12.48
C LEU A 6 12.62 -22.41 13.11
N ASN A 7 13.59 -22.45 14.04
CA ASN A 7 13.90 -23.66 14.79
C ASN A 7 12.79 -24.01 15.80
N SER A 8 12.73 -25.30 16.17
CA SER A 8 11.70 -25.85 17.06
C SER A 8 11.74 -25.25 18.48
N ALA A 9 12.92 -24.83 18.95
CA ALA A 9 13.08 -24.26 20.28
C ALA A 9 12.43 -22.87 20.40
N LEU A 10 12.48 -22.06 19.33
CA LEU A 10 11.78 -20.77 19.25
C LEU A 10 10.27 -20.98 19.09
N LEU A 11 9.86 -21.88 18.21
CA LEU A 11 8.43 -22.19 18.02
C LEU A 11 7.77 -22.70 19.30
N SER A 12 8.50 -23.43 20.16
CA SER A 12 7.97 -23.90 21.45
C SER A 12 7.69 -22.78 22.47
N ARG A 13 8.20 -21.56 22.25
CA ARG A 13 8.10 -20.42 23.17
C ARG A 13 7.38 -19.22 22.58
N CYS A 14 7.00 -19.28 21.30
CA CYS A 14 6.35 -18.18 20.59
C CYS A 14 4.92 -18.58 20.20
N GLN A 15 3.98 -17.68 20.43
CA GLN A 15 2.63 -17.82 19.90
C GLN A 15 2.63 -17.43 18.41
N VAL A 16 2.19 -18.35 17.55
CA VAL A 16 1.99 -18.05 16.13
C VAL A 16 0.59 -17.48 15.95
N VAL A 17 0.52 -16.28 15.38
CA VAL A 17 -0.74 -15.60 15.02
C VAL A 17 -0.77 -15.48 13.50
N VAL A 18 -1.88 -15.90 12.90
CA VAL A 18 -2.12 -15.74 11.46
C VAL A 18 -2.94 -14.47 11.27
N PHE A 19 -2.49 -13.62 10.36
CA PHE A 19 -3.21 -12.43 9.94
C PHE A 19 -3.72 -12.64 8.52
N ASP A 20 -4.99 -12.32 8.31
CA ASP A 20 -5.60 -12.27 7.00
C ASP A 20 -5.44 -10.88 6.38
N LYS A 21 -5.63 -10.80 5.06
CA LYS A 21 -5.75 -9.53 4.35
C LYS A 21 -6.88 -8.70 4.95
N LEU A 22 -6.70 -7.37 4.99
CA LEU A 22 -7.79 -6.47 5.37
C LEU A 22 -8.92 -6.57 4.34
N SER A 23 -10.17 -6.47 4.80
CA SER A 23 -11.31 -6.29 3.91
C SER A 23 -11.30 -4.89 3.30
N ASP A 24 -11.94 -4.73 2.14
CA ASP A 24 -12.11 -3.43 1.47
C ASP A 24 -12.72 -2.37 2.39
N VAL A 25 -13.65 -2.76 3.27
CA VAL A 25 -14.26 -1.89 4.28
C VAL A 25 -13.23 -1.42 5.30
N ALA A 26 -12.38 -2.33 5.79
CA ALA A 26 -11.32 -1.99 6.73
C ALA A 26 -10.26 -1.08 6.09
N VAL A 27 -9.91 -1.32 4.83
CA VAL A 27 -8.98 -0.45 4.07
C VAL A 27 -9.61 0.93 3.84
N THR A 28 -10.89 0.98 3.50
CA THR A 28 -11.64 2.24 3.32
C THR A 28 -11.63 3.07 4.60
N ALA A 29 -11.95 2.46 5.75
CA ALA A 29 -11.91 3.12 7.05
C ALA A 29 -10.50 3.63 7.39
N LEU A 30 -9.46 2.89 7.01
CA LEU A 30 -8.06 3.28 7.22
C LEU A 30 -7.67 4.46 6.34
N VAL A 31 -8.12 4.51 5.08
CA VAL A 31 -7.95 5.65 4.17
C VAL A 31 -8.67 6.88 4.71
N GLU A 32 -9.91 6.75 5.19
CA GLU A 32 -10.66 7.88 5.76
C GLU A 32 -10.02 8.45 7.02
N ARG A 33 -9.41 7.58 7.85
CA ARG A 33 -8.64 7.99 9.02
C ARG A 33 -7.36 8.76 8.70
N SER A 34 -6.89 8.74 7.45
CA SER A 34 -5.74 9.56 7.03
C SER A 34 -6.02 11.07 7.08
N GLY A 35 -7.31 11.47 7.08
CA GLY A 35 -7.72 12.87 7.05
C GLY A 35 -7.61 13.53 5.66
N VAL A 36 -7.15 12.81 4.65
CA VAL A 36 -7.09 13.31 3.27
C VAL A 36 -8.46 13.17 2.61
N ILE A 37 -9.01 14.29 2.17
CA ILE A 37 -10.30 14.34 1.46
C ILE A 37 -10.06 14.00 -0.01
N MET A 38 -10.84 13.08 -0.55
CA MET A 38 -10.80 12.68 -1.96
C MET A 38 -12.19 12.27 -2.46
N SER A 39 -12.34 12.16 -3.79
CA SER A 39 -13.57 11.63 -4.38
C SER A 39 -13.80 10.16 -4.02
N ASP A 40 -15.06 9.73 -3.99
CA ASP A 40 -15.39 8.32 -3.71
C ASP A 40 -14.84 7.37 -4.79
N GLU A 41 -14.80 7.81 -6.05
CA GLU A 41 -14.18 7.04 -7.14
C GLU A 41 -12.69 6.81 -6.89
N LEU A 42 -11.96 7.85 -6.48
CA LEU A 42 -10.54 7.72 -6.16
C LEU A 42 -10.33 6.83 -4.93
N LYS A 43 -11.17 7.00 -3.91
CA LYS A 43 -11.12 6.17 -2.69
C LYS A 43 -11.29 4.68 -3.03
N GLN A 44 -12.28 4.35 -3.86
CA GLN A 44 -12.51 2.98 -4.33
C GLN A 44 -11.31 2.46 -5.14
N PHE A 45 -10.70 3.31 -5.97
CA PHE A 45 -9.51 2.93 -6.71
C PHE A 45 -8.32 2.62 -5.80
N VAL A 46 -8.07 3.45 -4.78
CA VAL A 46 -7.01 3.21 -3.78
C VAL A 46 -7.24 1.91 -3.03
N VAL A 47 -8.48 1.63 -2.62
CA VAL A 47 -8.84 0.38 -1.92
C VAL A 47 -8.61 -0.83 -2.81
N MET A 48 -9.03 -0.76 -4.08
CA MET A 48 -8.86 -1.82 -5.06
C MET A 48 -7.38 -2.18 -5.27
N ILE A 49 -6.51 -1.19 -5.44
CA ILE A 49 -5.07 -1.45 -5.69
C ILE A 49 -4.32 -1.90 -4.43
N ALA A 50 -4.85 -1.59 -3.24
CA ALA A 50 -4.22 -1.96 -1.98
C ALA A 50 -4.35 -3.46 -1.69
N ASP A 51 -5.35 -4.15 -2.25
CA ASP A 51 -5.54 -5.62 -2.14
C ASP A 51 -5.39 -6.13 -0.70
N GLY A 52 -5.98 -5.39 0.24
CA GLY A 52 -5.95 -5.70 1.67
C GLY A 52 -4.67 -5.33 2.43
N ASP A 53 -3.67 -4.72 1.79
CA ASP A 53 -2.50 -4.11 2.44
C ASP A 53 -2.79 -2.63 2.81
N GLY A 54 -3.05 -2.38 4.09
CA GLY A 54 -3.31 -1.03 4.60
C GLY A 54 -2.12 -0.06 4.47
N ARG A 55 -0.88 -0.55 4.50
CA ARG A 55 0.31 0.28 4.27
C ARG A 55 0.41 0.68 2.80
N ALA A 56 0.13 -0.25 1.88
CA ALA A 56 0.06 0.08 0.45
C ALA A 56 -1.01 1.14 0.16
N ALA A 57 -2.18 1.04 0.81
CA ALA A 57 -3.23 2.05 0.72
C ALA A 57 -2.73 3.44 1.16
N LEU A 58 -2.16 3.56 2.37
CA LEU A 58 -1.68 4.86 2.87
C LEU A 58 -0.53 5.43 2.05
N ASN A 59 0.41 4.60 1.62
CA ASN A 59 1.50 5.04 0.76
C ASN A 59 0.97 5.60 -0.57
N THR A 60 -0.09 4.99 -1.11
CA THR A 60 -0.76 5.52 -2.31
C THR A 60 -1.39 6.88 -2.02
N VAL A 61 -2.14 7.00 -0.93
CA VAL A 61 -2.76 8.29 -0.53
C VAL A 61 -1.69 9.37 -0.38
N GLU A 62 -0.60 9.07 0.32
CA GLU A 62 0.51 9.99 0.51
C GLU A 62 1.16 10.39 -0.82
N LEU A 63 1.41 9.44 -1.72
CA LEU A 63 1.96 9.70 -3.04
C LEU A 63 1.08 10.65 -3.84
N LEU A 64 -0.22 10.39 -3.89
CA LEU A 64 -1.18 11.21 -4.63
C LEU A 64 -1.27 12.60 -4.01
N HIS A 65 -1.38 12.69 -2.69
CA HIS A 65 -1.47 13.96 -1.98
C HIS A 65 -0.22 14.82 -2.18
N ARG A 66 0.98 14.23 -2.14
CA ARG A 66 2.24 14.94 -2.44
C ARG A 66 2.35 15.39 -3.90
N SER A 67 1.76 14.62 -4.82
CA SER A 67 1.87 14.89 -6.26
C SER A 67 0.88 15.95 -6.75
N TYR A 68 -0.31 16.00 -6.16
CA TYR A 68 -1.43 16.82 -6.64
C TYR A 68 -1.97 17.82 -5.61
N GLY A 69 -1.66 17.65 -4.32
CA GLY A 69 -2.22 18.46 -3.24
C GLY A 69 -3.67 18.10 -2.97
N ASP A 70 -4.60 18.66 -3.74
CA ASP A 70 -6.02 18.38 -3.61
C ASP A 70 -6.41 17.11 -4.40
N LEU A 71 -7.03 16.15 -3.72
CA LEU A 71 -7.46 14.89 -4.31
C LEU A 71 -8.96 14.85 -4.64
N THR A 72 -9.72 15.91 -4.34
CA THR A 72 -11.16 15.95 -4.59
C THR A 72 -11.51 15.92 -6.08
N THR A 73 -10.66 16.50 -6.93
CA THR A 73 -10.83 16.53 -8.39
C THR A 73 -9.93 15.56 -9.14
N LEU A 74 -9.13 14.76 -8.42
CA LEU A 74 -8.18 13.85 -9.07
C LEU A 74 -8.93 12.66 -9.68
N THR A 75 -8.71 12.44 -10.97
CA THR A 75 -9.31 11.32 -11.70
C THR A 75 -8.52 10.03 -11.49
N ARG A 76 -9.19 8.90 -11.70
CA ARG A 76 -8.58 7.57 -11.65
C ARG A 76 -7.37 7.44 -12.59
N ASP A 77 -7.47 7.97 -13.80
CA ASP A 77 -6.39 7.87 -14.80
C ASP A 77 -5.15 8.66 -14.39
N GLN A 78 -5.34 9.85 -13.79
CA GLN A 78 -4.22 10.62 -13.24
C GLN A 78 -3.57 9.89 -12.06
N ALA A 79 -4.38 9.31 -11.17
CA ALA A 79 -3.86 8.52 -10.05
C ALA A 79 -3.07 7.30 -10.54
N LYS A 80 -3.59 6.59 -11.54
CA LYS A 80 -2.90 5.45 -12.18
C LYS A 80 -1.54 5.86 -12.77
N ALA A 81 -1.50 6.96 -13.53
CA ALA A 81 -0.26 7.45 -14.11
C ALA A 81 0.79 7.82 -13.06
N ALA A 82 0.37 8.39 -11.92
CA ALA A 82 1.27 8.71 -10.81
C ALA A 82 1.91 7.45 -10.19
N ILE A 83 1.11 6.40 -10.01
CA ILE A 83 1.58 5.11 -9.46
C ILE A 83 2.57 4.44 -10.42
N GLU A 84 2.24 4.38 -11.71
CA GLU A 84 3.12 3.79 -12.74
C GLU A 84 4.46 4.51 -12.84
N LYS A 85 4.46 5.85 -12.72
CA LYS A 85 5.68 6.65 -12.72
C LYS A 85 6.59 6.33 -11.53
N VAL A 86 6.04 6.01 -10.37
CA VAL A 86 6.82 5.58 -9.21
C VAL A 86 7.39 4.18 -9.43
N ALA A 87 6.59 3.23 -9.94
CA ALA A 87 7.06 1.89 -10.26
C ALA A 87 8.25 1.92 -11.23
N LEU A 88 8.17 2.73 -12.30
CA LEU A 88 9.26 2.92 -13.27
C LEU A 88 10.52 3.55 -12.66
N ARG A 89 10.37 4.43 -11.66
CA ARG A 89 11.52 5.01 -10.94
C ARG A 89 12.21 3.99 -10.04
N TYR A 90 11.43 3.14 -9.37
CA TYR A 90 11.96 2.07 -8.52
C TYR A 90 12.66 0.98 -9.34
N ASP A 91 12.08 0.59 -10.48
CA ASP A 91 12.71 -0.36 -11.41
C ASP A 91 14.06 0.15 -11.91
N LYS A 92 14.15 1.45 -12.24
CA LYS A 92 15.43 2.09 -12.62
C LYS A 92 16.42 2.27 -11.47
N ALA A 93 15.96 2.45 -10.24
CA ALA A 93 16.83 2.56 -9.07
C ALA A 93 17.34 1.19 -8.58
N GLY A 94 16.66 0.09 -8.91
CA GLY A 94 17.08 -1.27 -8.58
C GLY A 94 18.39 -1.71 -9.25
N GLU A 95 18.71 -1.15 -10.42
CA GLU A 95 19.96 -1.40 -11.17
C GLU A 95 21.18 -0.69 -10.57
N GLU A 96 21.01 0.33 -9.71
CA GLU A 96 22.12 1.08 -9.10
C GLU A 96 22.64 0.46 -7.80
N HIS A 97 21.93 -0.53 -7.24
CA HIS A 97 22.26 -1.11 -5.92
C HIS A 97 23.04 -2.43 -5.97
N TYR A 98 23.44 -2.91 -7.16
CA TYR A 98 24.17 -4.18 -7.34
C TYR A 98 25.55 -4.05 -8.02
N ASN A 99 26.14 -2.85 -8.09
CA ASN A 99 27.52 -2.66 -8.59
C ASN A 99 28.51 -2.29 -7.46
N ILE A 100 28.74 -3.22 -6.53
CA ILE A 100 29.98 -3.25 -5.71
C ILE A 100 30.53 -4.67 -5.72
#